data_AF-A0A932J1H3-F1
#
_entry.id   AF-A0A932J1H3-F1
#
_cell.length_a   1.000
_cell.length_b   1.000
_cell.length_c   1.000
_cell.angle_alpha   90.00
_cell.angle_beta   90.00
_cell.angle_gamma   90.00
#
_symmetry.space_group_name_H-M   'P 1'
#
loop_
_entity.id
_entity.type
_entity.pdbx_description
1 polymer ?
#
loop_
_entity_poly.entity_id
_entity_poly.type
_entity_poly.pdbx_seq_one_letter_code
_entity_poly.pdbx_strand_id
1 'polypeptide(L)'
;YTLLTSPVPNQKLIHIHNHPEELGSVYQGELLIASGMPEVAAMLAEMAPVDASAWKASIAEAKAELAAFQQEPPIFKDQDVPLNLWQVVQDVMEVLPKDTILTNGAGNYASWAHRFYCYGGRRSQLAPTNGAMGYGVPAGIAAKISHPERCVLTFSGDGDYMMNGQELATAVQYQAGVIIIVFNNQMYGTIRMHQERDYPGRVSGTQLHNPHFAALARAYGAHGEVVETTADFLPALQRAYAHTQAHKLPAVIELRYDGNLITPNATLETIRKNAEAAKQKA
;
A
#
# COMPACT_ATOMS: atom_id res chain seq x y z
N TYR A 1 -12.93 -8.27 14.92
CA TYR A 1 -13.92 -8.74 13.93
C TYR A 1 -13.81 -10.26 13.76
N THR A 2 -14.91 -10.92 13.40
CA THR A 2 -14.96 -12.36 13.11
C THR A 2 -14.91 -12.57 11.61
N LEU A 3 -14.10 -13.50 11.12
CA LEU A 3 -14.02 -13.83 9.70
C LEU A 3 -15.17 -14.77 9.29
N LEU A 4 -15.50 -14.79 7.99
CA LEU A 4 -16.44 -15.77 7.44
C LEU A 4 -15.81 -17.17 7.51
N THR A 5 -16.54 -18.12 8.11
CA THR A 5 -16.14 -19.54 8.10
C THR A 5 -16.24 -20.13 6.69
N SER A 6 -15.25 -20.92 6.30
CA SER A 6 -15.25 -21.70 5.05
C SER A 6 -15.36 -23.21 5.39
N PRO A 7 -16.05 -24.04 4.56
CA PRO A 7 -16.75 -23.64 3.34
C PRO A 7 -18.16 -23.08 3.61
N VAL A 8 -18.80 -23.43 4.74
CA VAL A 8 -20.14 -22.97 5.08
C VAL A 8 -20.06 -21.83 6.12
N PRO A 9 -20.47 -20.60 5.77
CA PRO A 9 -20.43 -19.48 6.70
C PRO A 9 -21.47 -19.61 7.82
N ASN A 10 -21.12 -19.18 9.04
CA ASN A 10 -22.06 -19.17 10.18
C ASN A 10 -23.19 -18.13 10.03
N GLN A 11 -22.91 -17.05 9.30
CA GLN A 11 -23.86 -15.99 8.97
C GLN A 11 -24.53 -16.26 7.62
N LYS A 12 -25.75 -15.75 7.45
CA LYS A 12 -26.41 -15.74 6.15
C LYS A 12 -25.58 -14.95 5.15
N LEU A 13 -25.12 -15.64 4.10
CA LEU A 13 -24.33 -15.05 3.03
C LEU A 13 -25.11 -15.12 1.71
N ILE A 14 -25.35 -13.95 1.11
CA ILE A 14 -25.79 -13.83 -0.28
C ILE A 14 -24.54 -13.50 -1.10
N HIS A 15 -24.15 -14.38 -2.02
CA HIS A 15 -22.95 -14.21 -2.84
C HIS A 15 -23.37 -13.94 -4.29
N ILE A 16 -22.90 -12.81 -4.82
CA ILE A 16 -23.20 -12.33 -6.16
C ILE A 16 -21.90 -12.24 -6.93
N HIS A 17 -21.81 -12.94 -8.06
CA HIS A 17 -20.61 -12.95 -8.90
C HIS A 17 -20.99 -13.10 -10.37
N ASN A 18 -20.21 -12.49 -11.28
CA ASN A 18 -20.50 -12.55 -12.72
C ASN A 18 -20.13 -13.90 -13.34
N HIS A 19 -19.15 -14.58 -12.75
CA HIS A 19 -18.69 -15.90 -13.18
C HIS A 19 -19.33 -17.00 -12.33
N PRO A 20 -20.16 -17.88 -12.91
CA PRO A 20 -20.85 -18.95 -12.17
C PRO A 20 -19.92 -19.92 -11.44
N GLU A 21 -18.70 -20.15 -11.93
CA GLU A 21 -17.76 -21.10 -11.31
C GLU A 21 -17.15 -20.57 -10.00
N GLU A 22 -17.23 -19.26 -9.74
CA GLU A 22 -16.80 -18.68 -8.46
C GLU A 22 -17.85 -18.84 -7.35
N LEU A 23 -19.10 -19.08 -7.73
CA LEU A 23 -20.19 -19.23 -6.77
C LEU A 23 -20.07 -20.59 -6.06
N GLY A 24 -19.80 -20.54 -4.75
CA GLY A 24 -19.64 -21.74 -3.93
C GLY A 24 -18.23 -22.34 -3.95
N SER A 25 -17.26 -21.72 -4.64
CA SER A 25 -15.88 -22.23 -4.75
C SER A 25 -15.14 -22.19 -3.40
N VAL A 26 -15.28 -21.09 -2.66
CA VAL A 26 -14.68 -20.88 -1.32
C VAL A 26 -15.74 -20.87 -0.22
N TYR A 27 -16.85 -20.17 -0.47
CA TYR A 27 -17.95 -19.99 0.48
C TYR A 27 -19.27 -20.44 -0.14
N GLN A 28 -19.89 -21.45 0.46
CA GLN A 28 -21.21 -21.96 0.13
C GLN A 28 -22.27 -21.11 0.83
N GLY A 29 -22.59 -19.97 0.23
CA GLY A 29 -23.62 -19.04 0.70
C GLY A 29 -25.03 -19.64 0.66
N GLU A 30 -25.97 -19.00 1.36
CA GLU A 30 -27.39 -19.38 1.41
C GLU A 30 -28.10 -19.08 0.07
N LEU A 31 -27.65 -18.04 -0.62
CA LEU A 31 -28.13 -17.66 -1.95
C LEU A 31 -26.95 -17.28 -2.84
N LEU A 32 -26.83 -17.93 -3.99
CA LEU A 32 -25.80 -17.69 -5.00
C LEU A 32 -26.44 -17.11 -6.25
N ILE A 33 -25.97 -15.94 -6.71
CA ILE A 33 -26.56 -15.21 -7.84
C ILE A 33 -25.48 -14.96 -8.89
N ALA A 34 -25.68 -15.54 -10.08
CA ALA A 34 -24.84 -15.28 -11.24
C ALA A 34 -25.30 -13.99 -11.94
N SER A 35 -24.62 -12.87 -11.65
CA SER A 35 -24.94 -11.57 -12.22
C SER A 35 -23.73 -10.63 -12.20
N GLY A 36 -23.71 -9.69 -13.15
CA GLY A 36 -22.81 -8.54 -13.04
C GLY A 36 -23.21 -7.61 -11.88
N MET A 37 -22.21 -6.91 -11.34
CA MET A 37 -22.42 -5.94 -10.27
C MET A 37 -23.27 -4.73 -10.68
N PRO A 38 -23.17 -4.17 -11.91
CA PRO A 38 -24.03 -3.07 -12.34
C PRO A 38 -25.52 -3.43 -12.34
N GLU A 39 -25.88 -4.61 -12.83
CA GLU A 39 -27.26 -5.10 -12.93
C GLU A 39 -27.88 -5.28 -11.54
N VAL A 40 -27.13 -5.91 -10.64
CA VAL A 40 -27.55 -6.08 -9.23
C VAL A 40 -27.68 -4.74 -8.54
N ALA A 41 -26.73 -3.83 -8.71
CA ALA A 41 -26.79 -2.51 -8.10
C ALA A 41 -28.01 -1.70 -8.59
N ALA A 42 -28.34 -1.78 -9.89
CA ALA A 42 -29.53 -1.14 -10.44
C ALA A 42 -30.81 -1.71 -9.82
N MET A 43 -30.94 -3.04 -9.76
CA MET A 43 -32.08 -3.71 -9.14
C MET A 43 -32.22 -3.33 -7.65
N LEU A 44 -31.12 -3.35 -6.89
CA LEU A 44 -31.12 -2.99 -5.46
C LEU A 44 -31.51 -1.53 -5.24
N ALA A 45 -31.15 -0.62 -6.15
CA ALA A 45 -31.49 0.79 -6.07
C ALA A 45 -32.99 1.07 -6.30
N GLU A 46 -33.70 0.19 -7.00
CA GLU A 46 -35.15 0.28 -7.22
C GLU A 46 -35.97 -0.28 -6.04
N MET A 47 -35.34 -1.04 -5.13
CA MET A 47 -36.01 -1.59 -3.97
C MET A 47 -36.34 -0.50 -2.95
N ALA A 48 -37.44 -0.68 -2.21
CA ALA A 48 -37.78 0.20 -1.10
C ALA A 48 -36.64 0.19 -0.06
N PRO A 49 -36.26 1.36 0.50
CA PRO A 49 -35.24 1.44 1.53
C PRO A 49 -35.58 0.54 2.73
N VAL A 50 -34.62 -0.24 3.19
CA VAL A 50 -34.75 -1.07 4.39
C VAL A 50 -34.50 -0.20 5.62
N ASP A 51 -35.25 -0.41 6.70
CA ASP A 51 -34.96 0.26 7.97
C ASP A 51 -33.59 -0.19 8.49
N ALA A 52 -32.63 0.74 8.46
CA ALA A 52 -31.27 0.49 8.91
C ALA A 52 -31.00 0.93 10.36
N SER A 53 -32.05 1.27 11.13
CA SER A 53 -31.94 1.79 12.49
C SER A 53 -31.12 0.90 13.42
N ALA A 54 -31.27 -0.43 13.31
CA ALA A 54 -30.56 -1.42 14.11
C ALA A 54 -29.03 -1.39 13.94
N TRP A 55 -28.51 -0.91 12.81
CA TRP A 55 -27.06 -0.86 12.52
C TRP A 55 -26.42 0.51 12.76
N LYS A 56 -27.19 1.55 13.14
CA LYS A 56 -26.64 2.90 13.31
C LYS A 56 -25.50 2.95 14.33
N ALA A 57 -25.66 2.26 15.46
CA ALA A 57 -24.64 2.21 16.52
C ALA A 57 -23.38 1.47 16.04
N SER A 58 -23.52 0.30 15.42
CA SER A 58 -22.37 -0.48 14.94
C SER A 58 -21.63 0.18 13.78
N ILE A 59 -22.32 0.92 12.91
CA ILE A 59 -21.68 1.75 11.88
C ILE A 59 -20.85 2.87 12.51
N ALA A 60 -21.38 3.54 13.54
CA ALA A 60 -20.65 4.60 14.24
C ALA A 60 -19.42 4.04 14.96
N GLU A 61 -19.55 2.89 15.63
CA GLU A 61 -18.46 2.16 16.28
C GLU A 61 -17.39 1.76 15.25
N ALA A 62 -17.75 1.09 14.16
CA ALA A 62 -16.80 0.68 13.12
C ALA A 62 -16.05 1.86 12.49
N LYS A 63 -16.73 3.01 12.29
CA LYS A 63 -16.08 4.25 11.82
C LYS A 63 -15.09 4.79 12.84
N ALA A 64 -15.44 4.76 14.14
CA ALA A 64 -14.55 5.19 15.21
C ALA A 64 -13.32 4.26 15.34
N GLU A 65 -13.53 2.93 15.24
CA GLU A 65 -12.44 1.95 15.24
C GLU A 65 -11.50 2.15 14.05
N LEU A 66 -12.03 2.35 12.84
CA LEU A 66 -11.22 2.65 11.66
C LEU A 66 -10.42 3.95 11.84
N ALA A 67 -11.08 5.02 12.29
CA ALA A 67 -10.43 6.31 12.53
C ALA A 67 -9.31 6.20 13.58
N ALA A 68 -9.52 5.41 14.64
CA ALA A 68 -8.52 5.10 15.65
C ALA A 68 -7.37 4.26 15.09
N PHE A 69 -7.68 3.25 14.28
CA PHE A 69 -6.68 2.39 13.62
C PHE A 69 -5.81 3.16 12.63
N GLN A 70 -6.31 4.27 12.08
CA GLN A 70 -5.58 5.13 11.15
C GLN A 70 -4.81 6.28 11.82
N GLN A 71 -4.92 6.46 13.14
CA GLN A 71 -4.10 7.42 13.87
C GLN A 71 -2.62 7.04 13.84
N GLU A 72 -1.77 8.03 14.14
CA GLU A 72 -0.33 7.84 14.28
C GLU A 72 -0.02 6.68 15.24
N PRO A 73 0.71 5.64 14.77
CA PRO A 73 1.03 4.50 15.61
C PRO A 73 1.95 4.86 16.79
N PRO A 74 1.81 4.19 17.95
CA PRO A 74 2.63 4.46 19.15
C PRO A 74 4.15 4.40 18.92
N ILE A 75 4.61 3.59 17.96
CA ILE A 75 6.03 3.44 17.63
C ILE A 75 6.72 4.77 17.28
N PHE A 76 5.98 5.78 16.80
CA PHE A 76 6.50 7.11 16.48
C PHE A 76 6.41 8.11 17.63
N LYS A 77 5.67 7.79 18.70
CA LYS A 77 5.56 8.61 19.91
C LYS A 77 6.61 8.26 20.94
N ASP A 78 6.95 6.98 21.00
CA ASP A 78 7.82 6.41 22.04
C ASP A 78 9.29 6.29 21.61
N GLN A 79 9.61 6.64 20.36
CA GLN A 79 10.95 6.53 19.79
C GLN A 79 11.30 7.76 18.95
N ASP A 80 12.57 8.16 19.00
CA ASP A 80 13.13 9.16 18.10
C ASP A 80 13.38 8.51 16.73
N VAL A 81 12.35 8.50 15.89
CA VAL A 81 12.41 7.97 14.52
C VAL A 81 12.58 9.16 13.56
N PRO A 82 13.74 9.32 12.89
CA PRO A 82 13.99 10.47 12.02
C PRO A 82 12.92 10.65 10.93
N LEU A 83 12.45 9.54 10.36
CA LEU A 83 11.44 9.50 9.30
C LEU A 83 10.16 8.78 9.74
N ASN A 84 9.09 9.54 9.92
CA ASN A 84 7.78 9.05 10.29
C ASN A 84 6.98 8.66 9.03
N LEU A 85 6.92 7.36 8.75
CA LEU A 85 6.22 6.83 7.57
C LEU A 85 4.70 6.99 7.63
N TRP A 86 4.11 7.21 8.81
CA TRP A 86 2.70 7.60 8.91
C TRP A 86 2.49 9.03 8.40
N GLN A 87 3.34 9.97 8.83
CA GLN A 87 3.30 11.36 8.38
C GLN A 87 3.55 11.48 6.87
N VAL A 88 4.46 10.66 6.31
CA VAL A 88 4.67 10.55 4.85
C VAL A 88 3.34 10.29 4.12
N VAL A 89 2.50 9.38 4.62
CA VAL A 89 1.20 9.09 3.99
C VAL A 89 0.20 10.25 4.19
N GLN A 90 0.25 10.96 5.33
CA GLN A 90 -0.59 12.13 5.56
C GLN A 90 -0.23 13.27 4.59
N ASP A 91 1.05 13.57 4.45
CA ASP A 91 1.57 14.60 3.54
C ASP A 91 1.21 14.28 2.08
N VAL A 92 1.26 13.01 1.69
CA VAL A 92 0.78 12.55 0.37
C VAL A 92 -0.71 12.87 0.19
N MET A 93 -1.56 12.58 1.18
CA MET A 93 -2.99 12.86 1.09
C MET A 93 -3.32 14.36 1.12
N GLU A 94 -2.46 15.18 1.75
CA GLU A 94 -2.60 16.64 1.78
C GLU A 94 -2.23 17.28 0.43
N VAL A 95 -1.12 16.84 -0.17
CA VAL A 95 -0.56 17.49 -1.37
C VAL A 95 -1.20 16.98 -2.66
N LEU A 96 -1.47 15.68 -2.76
CA LEU A 96 -1.92 15.08 -4.02
C LEU A 96 -3.45 15.11 -4.15
N PRO A 97 -3.98 15.21 -5.39
CA PRO A 97 -5.42 15.16 -5.63
C PRO A 97 -6.09 13.91 -5.04
N LYS A 98 -7.31 14.06 -4.53
CA LYS A 98 -8.07 12.97 -3.90
C LYS A 98 -8.27 11.76 -4.83
N ASP A 99 -8.38 11.99 -6.14
CA ASP A 99 -8.54 10.96 -7.16
C ASP A 99 -7.20 10.45 -7.72
N THR A 100 -6.08 10.63 -7.00
CA THR A 100 -4.78 10.04 -7.37
C THR A 100 -4.88 8.53 -7.53
N ILE A 101 -4.25 7.98 -8.57
CA ILE A 101 -4.08 6.53 -8.72
C ILE A 101 -2.85 6.14 -7.93
N LEU A 102 -3.03 5.34 -6.89
CA LEU A 102 -1.94 4.74 -6.13
C LEU A 102 -1.62 3.35 -6.69
N THR A 103 -0.36 3.10 -7.00
CA THR A 103 0.13 1.77 -7.37
C THR A 103 1.12 1.26 -6.33
N ASN A 104 1.13 -0.04 -6.09
CA ASN A 104 2.11 -0.66 -5.23
C ASN A 104 2.45 -2.08 -5.67
N GLY A 105 3.69 -2.49 -5.40
CA GLY A 105 4.10 -3.90 -5.44
C GLY A 105 3.82 -4.61 -4.11
N ALA A 106 4.63 -5.62 -3.81
CA ALA A 106 4.46 -6.48 -2.65
C ALA A 106 5.60 -6.29 -1.64
N GLY A 107 5.24 -6.10 -0.37
CA GLY A 107 6.17 -5.98 0.74
C GLY A 107 5.58 -5.25 1.92
N ASN A 108 6.31 -5.18 3.04
CA ASN A 108 5.83 -4.54 4.26
C ASN A 108 5.51 -3.05 4.08
N TYR A 109 6.21 -2.36 3.18
CA TYR A 109 5.95 -0.94 2.89
C TYR A 109 4.51 -0.70 2.38
N ALA A 110 3.90 -1.68 1.72
CA ALA A 110 2.53 -1.56 1.23
C ALA A 110 1.51 -1.43 2.38
N SER A 111 1.85 -1.90 3.58
CA SER A 111 1.00 -1.73 4.77
C SER A 111 0.77 -0.26 5.14
N TRP A 112 1.69 0.64 4.81
CA TRP A 112 1.52 2.08 5.04
C TRP A 112 0.39 2.64 4.16
N ALA A 113 0.37 2.30 2.87
CA ALA A 113 -0.74 2.66 1.99
C ALA A 113 -2.03 1.93 2.38
N HIS A 114 -1.99 0.62 2.57
CA HIS A 114 -3.18 -0.18 2.85
C HIS A 114 -3.88 0.20 4.16
N ARG A 115 -3.12 0.68 5.16
CA ARG A 115 -3.69 1.10 6.44
C ARG A 115 -4.10 2.58 6.43
N PHE A 116 -3.25 3.47 5.94
CA PHE A 116 -3.40 4.91 6.20
C PHE A 116 -3.85 5.74 5.00
N TYR A 117 -3.71 5.24 3.77
CA TYR A 117 -4.12 6.00 2.59
C TYR A 117 -5.62 5.90 2.35
N CYS A 118 -6.28 7.05 2.21
CA CYS A 118 -7.70 7.14 1.90
C CYS A 118 -7.93 7.30 0.38
N TYR A 119 -8.17 6.19 -0.31
CA TYR A 119 -8.42 6.17 -1.75
C TYR A 119 -9.66 6.97 -2.13
N GLY A 120 -9.51 7.96 -3.02
CA GLY A 120 -10.63 8.70 -3.58
C GLY A 120 -11.09 8.13 -4.91
N GLY A 121 -12.42 8.02 -5.08
CA GLY A 121 -13.05 7.62 -6.33
C GLY A 121 -12.88 6.14 -6.67
N ARG A 122 -13.30 5.78 -7.89
CA ARG A 122 -13.18 4.42 -8.44
C ARG A 122 -11.87 4.31 -9.22
N ARG A 123 -11.31 3.10 -9.33
CA ARG A 123 -10.09 2.82 -10.13
C ARG A 123 -8.92 3.73 -9.73
N SER A 124 -8.68 3.83 -8.42
CA SER A 124 -7.61 4.62 -7.80
C SER A 124 -6.54 3.75 -7.14
N GLN A 125 -6.63 2.41 -7.27
CA GLN A 125 -5.61 1.49 -6.78
C GLN A 125 -5.27 0.44 -7.84
N LEU A 126 -3.96 0.21 -8.05
CA LEU A 126 -3.44 -0.92 -8.83
C LEU A 126 -2.39 -1.66 -8.00
N ALA A 127 -2.67 -2.91 -7.64
CA ALA A 127 -1.81 -3.74 -6.79
C ALA A 127 -1.89 -5.23 -7.20
N PRO A 128 -0.85 -6.03 -6.96
CA PRO A 128 -0.82 -7.45 -7.30
C PRO A 128 -1.71 -8.27 -6.36
N THR A 129 -2.63 -9.07 -6.91
CA THR A 129 -3.45 -10.01 -6.12
C THR A 129 -2.64 -11.22 -5.63
N ASN A 130 -1.63 -11.63 -6.40
CA ASN A 130 -0.78 -12.79 -6.09
C ASN A 130 0.44 -12.45 -5.21
N GLY A 131 0.60 -11.19 -4.81
CA GLY A 131 1.77 -10.74 -4.04
C GLY A 131 3.07 -10.71 -4.83
N ALA A 132 3.03 -10.59 -6.16
CA ALA A 132 4.24 -10.44 -6.97
C ALA A 132 4.94 -9.10 -6.72
N MET A 133 6.25 -9.17 -6.49
CA MET A 133 7.11 -7.99 -6.42
C MET A 133 7.37 -7.41 -7.83
N GLY A 134 7.72 -6.13 -7.89
CA GLY A 134 8.06 -5.40 -9.11
C GLY A 134 6.86 -4.86 -9.89
N TYR A 135 5.62 -5.08 -9.43
CA TYR A 135 4.40 -4.65 -10.13
C TYR A 135 4.19 -3.13 -10.09
N GLY A 136 4.57 -2.47 -9.00
CA GLY A 136 4.16 -1.08 -8.71
C GLY A 136 4.59 -0.07 -9.76
N VAL A 137 5.87 -0.05 -10.13
CA VAL A 137 6.46 0.90 -11.09
C VAL A 137 5.83 0.79 -12.48
N PRO A 138 5.85 -0.37 -13.17
CA PRO A 138 5.24 -0.48 -14.50
C PRO A 138 3.73 -0.20 -14.47
N ALA A 139 3.02 -0.59 -13.41
CA ALA A 139 1.60 -0.26 -13.26
C ALA A 139 1.35 1.25 -13.14
N GLY A 140 2.20 1.98 -12.40
CA GLY A 140 2.11 3.43 -12.27
C GLY A 140 2.36 4.15 -13.59
N ILE A 141 3.36 3.69 -14.34
CA ILE A 141 3.68 4.25 -15.67
C ILE A 141 2.51 3.99 -16.63
N ALA A 142 2.00 2.77 -16.70
CA ALA A 142 0.85 2.43 -17.54
C ALA A 142 -0.41 3.23 -17.16
N ALA A 143 -0.66 3.42 -15.86
CA ALA A 143 -1.76 4.25 -15.38
C ALA A 143 -1.61 5.70 -15.83
N LYS A 144 -0.41 6.28 -15.74
CA LYS A 144 -0.16 7.66 -16.15
C LYS A 144 -0.26 7.85 -17.66
N ILE A 145 0.16 6.87 -18.44
CA ILE A 145 -0.02 6.87 -19.90
C ILE A 145 -1.52 6.78 -20.26
N SER A 146 -2.27 5.92 -19.57
CA SER A 146 -3.70 5.70 -19.84
C SER A 146 -4.62 6.82 -19.34
N HIS A 147 -4.19 7.51 -18.28
CA HIS A 147 -4.91 8.60 -17.62
C HIS A 147 -3.97 9.81 -17.43
N PRO A 148 -3.56 10.48 -18.53
CA PRO A 148 -2.58 11.56 -18.48
C PRO A 148 -3.01 12.75 -17.62
N GLU A 149 -4.31 12.95 -17.43
CA GLU A 149 -4.91 13.98 -16.59
C GLU A 149 -4.84 13.69 -15.09
N ARG A 150 -4.76 12.43 -14.68
CA ARG A 150 -4.77 12.04 -13.26
C ARG A 150 -3.37 12.07 -12.66
N CYS A 151 -3.29 12.42 -11.38
CA CYS A 151 -2.09 12.20 -10.60
C CYS A 151 -1.88 10.70 -10.41
N VAL A 152 -0.62 10.26 -10.50
CA VAL A 152 -0.24 8.86 -10.25
C VAL A 152 0.93 8.82 -9.29
N LEU A 153 0.77 8.00 -8.25
CA LEU A 153 1.74 7.79 -7.20
C LEU A 153 2.06 6.29 -7.11
N THR A 154 3.33 5.94 -7.12
CA THR A 154 3.78 4.57 -6.90
C THR A 154 4.49 4.46 -5.56
N PHE A 155 4.03 3.57 -4.70
CA PHE A 155 4.76 3.11 -3.54
C PHE A 155 5.55 1.85 -3.91
N SER A 156 6.85 1.85 -3.62
CA SER A 156 7.73 0.73 -3.90
C SER A 156 8.71 0.52 -2.77
N GLY A 157 8.93 -0.72 -2.34
CA GLY A 157 10.12 -1.04 -1.56
C GLY A 157 11.35 -0.94 -2.44
N ASP A 158 12.53 -0.79 -1.87
CA ASP A 158 13.81 -0.87 -2.58
C ASP A 158 14.00 -2.18 -3.37
N GLY A 159 13.72 -3.32 -2.74
CA GLY A 159 13.78 -4.62 -3.41
C GLY A 159 12.72 -4.79 -4.50
N ASP A 160 11.53 -4.19 -4.31
CA ASP A 160 10.46 -4.14 -5.31
C ASP A 160 10.86 -3.24 -6.50
N TYR A 161 11.47 -2.09 -6.20
CA TYR A 161 11.94 -1.12 -7.17
C TYR A 161 13.09 -1.67 -8.02
N MET A 162 14.00 -2.44 -7.44
CA MET A 162 15.10 -3.05 -8.20
C MET A 162 14.66 -4.06 -9.26
N MET A 163 13.42 -4.56 -9.23
CA MET A 163 12.95 -5.47 -10.27
C MET A 163 12.66 -4.76 -11.60
N ASN A 164 11.98 -3.61 -11.53
CA ASN A 164 11.48 -2.89 -12.71
C ASN A 164 11.69 -1.37 -12.66
N GLY A 165 12.59 -0.87 -11.81
CA GLY A 165 12.90 0.57 -11.70
C GLY A 165 13.53 1.16 -12.96
N GLN A 166 14.13 0.32 -13.82
CA GLN A 166 14.60 0.70 -15.15
C GLN A 166 13.48 1.20 -16.09
N GLU A 167 12.22 0.89 -15.79
CA GLU A 167 11.07 1.41 -16.54
C GLU A 167 10.91 2.94 -16.43
N LEU A 168 11.70 3.61 -15.59
CA LEU A 168 11.88 5.06 -15.69
C LEU A 168 12.27 5.52 -17.11
N ALA A 169 13.02 4.72 -17.86
CA ALA A 169 13.31 4.99 -19.27
C ALA A 169 12.02 5.10 -20.10
N THR A 170 11.08 4.17 -19.90
CA THR A 170 9.75 4.19 -20.51
C THR A 170 8.97 5.41 -20.06
N ALA A 171 8.96 5.72 -18.76
CA ALA A 171 8.24 6.87 -18.23
C ALA A 171 8.74 8.19 -18.85
N VAL A 172 10.06 8.36 -18.99
CA VAL A 172 10.65 9.53 -19.65
C VAL A 172 10.32 9.57 -21.13
N GLN A 173 10.46 8.45 -21.84
CA GLN A 173 10.15 8.34 -23.27
C GLN A 173 8.72 8.77 -23.60
N TYR A 174 7.75 8.36 -22.78
CA TYR A 174 6.34 8.65 -22.99
C TYR A 174 5.85 9.90 -22.26
N GLN A 175 6.75 10.66 -21.61
CA GLN A 175 6.39 11.82 -20.79
C GLN A 175 5.29 11.48 -19.76
N ALA A 176 5.45 10.34 -19.10
CA ALA A 176 4.58 9.87 -18.04
C ALA A 176 5.08 10.42 -16.69
N GLY A 177 4.56 11.59 -16.30
CA GLY A 177 4.85 12.23 -15.01
C GLY A 177 4.25 11.50 -13.81
N VAL A 178 4.85 10.37 -13.42
CA VAL A 178 4.53 9.59 -12.21
C VAL A 178 5.47 9.96 -11.06
N ILE A 179 4.93 10.02 -9.83
CA ILE A 179 5.74 10.16 -8.61
C ILE A 179 5.98 8.76 -8.04
N ILE A 180 7.24 8.39 -7.80
CA ILE A 180 7.61 7.10 -7.21
C ILE A 180 8.28 7.35 -5.86
N ILE A 181 7.69 6.81 -4.79
CA ILE A 181 8.27 6.83 -3.45
C ILE A 181 8.89 5.46 -3.19
N VAL A 182 10.21 5.44 -3.03
CA VAL A 182 10.99 4.23 -2.76
C VAL A 182 11.28 4.15 -1.26
N PHE A 183 10.71 3.15 -0.59
CA PHE A 183 10.96 2.83 0.81
C PHE A 183 12.24 1.99 0.90
N ASN A 184 13.37 2.65 1.16
CA ASN A 184 14.71 2.05 1.19
C ASN A 184 15.14 1.75 2.63
N ASN A 185 14.96 0.49 3.03
CA ASN A 185 15.44 -0.07 4.29
C ASN A 185 16.58 -1.10 4.10
N GLN A 186 17.10 -1.22 2.87
CA GLN A 186 18.18 -2.12 2.47
C GLN A 186 17.89 -3.61 2.77
N MET A 187 16.62 -4.02 2.68
CA MET A 187 16.24 -5.41 2.94
C MET A 187 14.93 -5.86 2.27
N TYR A 188 14.81 -7.17 2.06
CA TYR A 188 13.51 -7.80 1.83
C TYR A 188 12.74 -7.90 3.17
N GLY A 189 12.11 -6.80 3.56
CA GLY A 189 11.51 -6.62 4.90
C GLY A 189 10.52 -7.69 5.31
N THR A 190 9.58 -8.08 4.45
CA THR A 190 8.59 -9.14 4.78
C THR A 190 9.27 -10.47 5.08
N ILE A 191 10.27 -10.84 4.28
CA ILE A 191 11.02 -12.09 4.48
C ILE A 191 11.87 -12.01 5.76
N ARG A 192 12.57 -10.88 5.99
CA ARG A 192 13.31 -10.64 7.23
C ARG A 192 12.40 -10.74 8.45
N MET A 193 11.22 -10.14 8.41
CA MET A 193 10.22 -10.19 9.49
C MET A 193 9.81 -11.63 9.84
N HIS A 194 9.53 -12.45 8.83
CA HIS A 194 9.20 -13.87 9.04
C HIS A 194 10.40 -14.66 9.59
N GLN A 195 11.62 -14.39 9.12
CA GLN A 195 12.83 -14.99 9.68
C GLN A 195 12.96 -14.69 11.18
N GLU A 196 12.79 -13.43 11.60
CA GLU A 196 12.88 -13.09 13.03
C GLU A 196 11.75 -13.67 13.88
N ARG A 197 10.55 -13.79 13.33
CA ARG A 197 9.40 -14.35 14.02
C ARG A 197 9.53 -15.87 14.23
N ASP A 198 9.91 -16.61 13.20
CA ASP A 198 9.86 -18.08 13.20
C ASP A 198 11.23 -18.69 13.58
N TYR A 199 12.30 -17.99 13.20
CA TYR A 199 13.69 -18.40 13.37
C TYR A 199 14.54 -17.23 13.92
N PRO A 200 14.23 -16.67 15.10
CA PRO A 200 14.90 -15.50 15.66
C PRO A 200 16.43 -15.60 15.56
N GLY A 201 17.05 -14.56 15.01
CA GLY A 201 18.49 -14.46 14.80
C GLY A 201 19.05 -15.20 13.57
N ARG A 202 18.24 -15.98 12.84
CA ARG A 202 18.66 -16.72 11.63
C ARG A 202 18.39 -15.94 10.35
N VAL A 203 19.18 -14.89 10.16
CA VAL A 203 19.17 -14.04 8.97
C VAL A 203 19.74 -14.77 7.75
N SER A 204 19.01 -14.81 6.62
CA SER A 204 19.51 -15.35 5.35
C SER A 204 18.91 -14.65 4.12
N GLY A 205 19.72 -14.34 3.11
CA GLY A 205 19.25 -13.94 1.76
C GLY A 205 18.37 -12.70 1.66
N THR A 206 18.47 -11.78 2.61
CA THR A 206 17.46 -10.70 2.83
C THR A 206 18.06 -9.32 2.95
N GLN A 207 19.39 -9.20 2.96
CA GLN A 207 20.10 -7.93 2.92
C GLN A 207 20.24 -7.47 1.48
N LEU A 208 20.04 -6.18 1.23
CA LEU A 208 20.18 -5.55 -0.08
C LEU A 208 21.33 -4.56 -0.08
N HIS A 209 22.04 -4.49 -1.19
CA HIS A 209 22.97 -3.40 -1.47
C HIS A 209 22.39 -2.62 -2.65
N ASN A 210 21.80 -1.46 -2.34
CA ASN A 210 21.06 -0.67 -3.31
C ASN A 210 21.95 0.37 -4.00
N PRO A 211 21.71 0.66 -5.29
CA PRO A 211 22.28 1.85 -5.91
C PRO A 211 21.61 3.11 -5.34
N HIS A 212 22.16 4.28 -5.65
CA HIS A 212 21.54 5.55 -5.30
C HIS A 212 20.36 5.84 -6.25
N PHE A 213 19.15 5.43 -5.88
CA PHE A 213 17.96 5.49 -6.73
C PHE A 213 17.62 6.90 -7.21
N ALA A 214 17.74 7.91 -6.34
CA ALA A 214 17.53 9.30 -6.75
C ALA A 214 18.57 9.78 -7.79
N ALA A 215 19.82 9.28 -7.75
CA ALA A 215 20.82 9.58 -8.76
C ALA A 215 20.52 8.87 -10.08
N LEU A 216 20.05 7.62 -10.02
CA LEU A 216 19.59 6.88 -11.20
C LEU A 216 18.41 7.58 -11.88
N ALA A 217 17.46 8.12 -11.10
CA ALA A 217 16.35 8.91 -11.64
C ALA A 217 16.87 10.10 -12.46
N ARG A 218 17.81 10.87 -11.90
CA ARG A 218 18.46 11.98 -12.62
C ARG A 218 19.20 11.52 -13.88
N ALA A 219 19.84 10.35 -13.84
CA ALA A 219 20.52 9.77 -15.02
C ALA A 219 19.54 9.43 -16.15
N TYR A 220 18.30 9.07 -15.85
CA TYR A 220 17.24 8.89 -16.85
C TYR A 220 16.64 10.21 -17.36
N GLY A 221 16.97 11.35 -16.76
CA GLY A 221 16.34 12.65 -17.06
C GLY A 221 15.09 12.94 -16.22
N ALA A 222 14.88 12.19 -15.14
CA ALA A 222 13.80 12.37 -14.18
C ALA A 222 14.22 13.27 -13.00
N HIS A 223 13.25 13.69 -12.19
CA HIS A 223 13.54 14.30 -10.88
C HIS A 223 13.90 13.23 -9.86
N GLY A 224 14.85 13.52 -8.98
CA GLY A 224 15.34 12.56 -7.97
C GLY A 224 15.79 13.24 -6.71
N GLU A 225 15.22 12.86 -5.56
CA GLU A 225 15.56 13.37 -4.22
C GLU A 225 15.72 12.23 -3.20
N VAL A 226 16.56 12.46 -2.19
CA VAL A 226 16.68 11.57 -1.03
C VAL A 226 16.07 12.29 0.16
N VAL A 227 15.32 11.56 0.97
CA VAL A 227 14.71 12.03 2.21
C VAL A 227 15.08 11.07 3.33
N GLU A 228 15.63 11.63 4.40
CA GLU A 228 16.05 10.88 5.60
C GLU A 228 15.29 11.32 6.86
N THR A 229 14.60 12.47 6.78
CA THR A 229 13.83 13.01 7.90
C THR A 229 12.41 13.38 7.50
N THR A 230 11.50 13.36 8.47
CA THR A 230 10.10 13.75 8.28
C THR A 230 9.96 15.20 7.78
N ALA A 231 10.80 16.12 8.28
CA ALA A 231 10.75 17.53 7.91
C ALA A 231 11.12 17.78 6.44
N ASP A 232 11.95 16.90 5.86
CA ASP A 232 12.40 17.02 4.47
C ASP A 232 11.39 16.43 3.47
N PHE A 233 10.46 15.58 3.93
CA PHE A 233 9.55 14.86 3.04
C PHE A 233 8.55 15.77 2.34
N LEU A 234 7.79 16.57 3.09
CA LEU A 234 6.75 17.44 2.52
C LEU A 234 7.33 18.40 1.46
N PRO A 235 8.45 19.12 1.70
CA PRO A 235 9.08 19.94 0.66
C PRO A 235 9.53 19.12 -0.57
N ALA A 236 10.07 17.92 -0.38
CA ALA A 236 10.48 17.05 -1.49
C ALA A 236 9.29 16.58 -2.32
N LEU A 237 8.18 16.22 -1.67
CA LEU A 237 6.93 15.83 -2.33
C LEU A 237 6.36 16.98 -3.17
N GLN A 238 6.33 18.19 -2.62
CA GLN A 238 5.86 19.38 -3.34
C GLN A 238 6.70 19.65 -4.60
N ARG A 239 8.04 19.55 -4.51
CA ARG A 239 8.94 19.69 -5.66
C ARG A 239 8.75 18.59 -6.69
N ALA A 240 8.66 17.33 -6.25
CA ALA A 240 8.42 16.19 -7.12
C ALA A 240 7.08 16.34 -7.86
N TYR A 241 6.01 16.71 -7.15
CA TYR A 241 4.71 16.92 -7.76
C TYR A 241 4.73 18.08 -8.77
N ALA A 242 5.28 19.24 -8.39
CA ALA A 242 5.43 20.37 -9.31
C ALA A 242 6.23 19.99 -10.56
N HIS A 243 7.30 19.20 -10.42
CA HIS A 243 8.10 18.70 -11.54
C HIS A 243 7.26 17.83 -12.49
N THR A 244 6.49 16.87 -11.97
CA THR A 244 5.63 16.01 -12.80
C THR A 244 4.58 16.81 -13.56
N GLN A 245 4.04 17.88 -12.97
CA GLN A 245 3.06 18.75 -13.63
C GLN A 245 3.69 19.63 -14.70
N ALA A 246 4.84 20.27 -14.39
CA ALA A 246 5.47 21.23 -15.29
C ALA A 246 6.16 20.58 -16.49
N HIS A 247 6.82 19.44 -16.27
CA HIS A 247 7.68 18.81 -17.28
C HIS A 247 7.08 17.53 -17.86
N LYS A 248 6.02 16.98 -17.25
CA LYS A 248 5.48 15.65 -17.59
C LYS A 248 6.56 14.55 -17.52
N LEU A 249 7.54 14.71 -16.64
CA LEU A 249 8.61 13.76 -16.42
C LEU A 249 8.46 13.12 -15.04
N PRO A 250 8.87 11.86 -14.87
CA PRO A 250 8.72 11.15 -13.60
C PRO A 250 9.58 11.78 -12.50
N ALA A 251 9.22 11.51 -11.25
CA ALA A 251 9.97 11.93 -10.07
C ALA A 251 10.16 10.74 -9.12
N VAL A 252 11.36 10.60 -8.55
CA VAL A 252 11.68 9.59 -7.54
C VAL A 252 12.05 10.27 -6.23
N ILE A 253 11.38 9.87 -5.15
CA ILE A 253 11.75 10.21 -3.78
C ILE A 253 12.22 8.95 -3.09
N GLU A 254 13.51 8.89 -2.77
CA GLU A 254 14.14 7.77 -2.06
C GLU A 254 14.10 8.05 -0.55
N LEU A 255 13.22 7.34 0.16
CA LEU A 255 13.14 7.39 1.62
C LEU A 255 14.18 6.45 2.22
N ARG A 256 15.19 6.98 2.91
CA ARG A 256 16.17 6.16 3.62
C ARG A 256 15.86 6.16 5.11
N TYR A 257 15.70 4.99 5.68
CA TYR A 257 15.36 4.84 7.08
C TYR A 257 15.87 3.52 7.66
N ASP A 258 15.91 3.43 8.98
CA ASP A 258 16.29 2.21 9.69
C ASP A 258 15.23 1.11 9.46
N GLY A 259 15.66 -0.02 8.89
CA GLY A 259 14.81 -1.18 8.66
C GLY A 259 14.33 -1.90 9.93
N ASN A 260 14.80 -1.50 11.12
CA ASN A 260 14.16 -1.90 12.36
C ASN A 260 12.69 -1.47 12.40
N LEU A 261 12.33 -0.32 11.79
CA LEU A 261 10.94 0.07 11.53
C LEU A 261 10.35 -0.80 10.40
N ILE A 262 9.74 -1.92 10.79
CA ILE A 262 9.37 -2.96 9.83
C ILE A 262 7.88 -3.01 9.50
N THR A 263 7.03 -2.66 10.45
CA THR A 263 5.56 -2.56 10.28
C THR A 263 5.03 -1.39 11.12
N PRO A 264 3.79 -0.94 10.88
CA PRO A 264 3.18 0.11 11.70
C PRO A 264 3.08 -0.20 13.20
N ASN A 265 3.15 -1.48 13.61
CA ASN A 265 2.89 -1.89 15.00
C ASN A 265 4.10 -2.51 15.71
N ALA A 266 5.19 -2.80 15.00
CA ALA A 266 6.29 -3.55 15.56
C ALA A 266 7.60 -3.25 14.85
N THR A 267 8.68 -3.34 15.63
CA THR A 267 10.06 -3.35 15.16
C THR A 267 10.56 -4.78 14.94
N LEU A 268 11.63 -4.95 14.14
CA LEU A 268 12.30 -6.26 14.03
C LEU A 268 12.79 -6.76 15.38
N GLU A 269 13.35 -5.87 16.20
CA GLU A 269 13.80 -6.22 17.55
C GLU A 269 12.67 -6.71 18.45
N THR A 270 11.52 -6.04 18.44
CA THR A 270 10.36 -6.46 19.24
C THR A 270 9.84 -7.82 18.76
N ILE A 271 9.81 -8.05 17.43
CA ILE A 271 9.42 -9.34 16.86
C ILE A 271 10.38 -10.45 17.30
N ARG A 272 11.69 -10.22 17.20
CA ARG A 272 12.71 -11.19 17.63
C ARG A 272 12.60 -11.52 19.12
N LYS A 273 12.52 -10.49 19.98
CA LYS A 273 12.39 -10.67 21.44
C LYS A 273 11.16 -11.50 21.81
N ASN A 274 10.02 -11.23 21.17
CA ASN A 274 8.79 -11.98 21.39
C ASN A 274 8.93 -13.45 20.97
N ALA A 275 9.59 -13.71 19.83
CA ALA A 275 9.85 -15.07 19.34
C ALA A 275 10.80 -15.85 20.24
N GLU A 276 11.88 -15.22 20.72
CA GLU A 276 12.83 -15.83 21.68
C GLU A 276 12.14 -16.16 23.00
N ALA A 277 11.35 -15.24 23.54
CA ALA A 277 10.59 -15.46 24.78
C ALA A 277 9.55 -16.58 24.64
N ALA A 278 8.91 -16.71 23.48
CA ALA A 278 7.98 -17.81 23.21
C ALA A 278 8.70 -19.17 23.18
N LYS A 279 9.90 -19.25 22.62
CA LYS A 279 10.71 -20.49 22.59
C LYS A 279 11.24 -20.89 23.97
N GLN A 280 11.52 -19.95 24.85
CA GLN A 280 11.95 -20.26 26.22
C GLN A 280 10.83 -20.83 27.10
N LYS A 281 9.57 -20.61 26.73
CA LYS A 281 8.39 -21.10 27.45
C LYS A 281 7.86 -22.44 26.94
N ALA A 282 8.34 -22.92 25.79
CA ALA A 282 7.95 -24.16 25.15
C ALA A 282 8.94 -25.28 25.50
#